data_AF-A0A843I1C9-F1
#
_entry.id   AF-A0A843I1C9-F1
#
_cell.length_a   1.000
_cell.length_b   1.000
_cell.length_c   1.000
_cell.angle_alpha   90.00
_cell.angle_beta   90.00
_cell.angle_gamma   90.00
#
_symmetry.space_group_name_H-M   'P 1'
#
loop_
_entity.id
_entity.type
_entity.pdbx_description
1 polymer ?
#
loop_
_entity_poly.entity_id
_entity_poly.type
_entity_poly.pdbx_seq_one_letter_code
_entity_poly.pdbx_strand_id
1 'polypeptide(L)' 'MAYEVLSYDVLVIGSGLAGLRAALQASIISNGKSRVAVISKLQVMRSHSVAAEGGTSAVLRPDES' A
#
# COMPACT_ATOMS: atom_id res chain seq x y z
N MET A 1 -9.62 12.28 29.25
CA MET A 1 -8.99 11.18 28.49
C MET A 1 -7.96 11.81 27.58
N ALA A 2 -6.67 11.57 27.83
CA ALA A 2 -5.60 12.06 26.94
C ALA A 2 -5.44 11.05 25.80
N TYR A 3 -5.52 11.51 24.56
CA TYR A 3 -5.21 10.71 23.38
C TYR A 3 -3.80 11.04 22.91
N GLU A 4 -3.11 10.02 22.40
CA GLU A 4 -1.83 10.22 21.73
C GLU A 4 -2.07 10.71 20.30
N VAL A 5 -1.32 11.74 19.88
CA VAL A 5 -1.34 12.24 18.50
C VAL A 5 -0.03 11.88 17.83
N LEU A 6 -0.12 11.15 16.73
CA LEU A 6 1.04 10.80 15.90
C LEU A 6 0.98 11.55 14.57
N SER A 7 2.02 12.30 14.24
CA SER A 7 2.12 13.07 12.99
C SER A 7 2.89 12.32 11.92
N TYR A 8 2.33 12.21 10.72
CA TYR A 8 2.92 11.58 9.55
C TYR A 8 2.65 12.44 8.31
N ASP A 9 3.53 12.38 7.32
CA ASP A 9 3.34 13.11 6.05
C ASP A 9 2.29 12.42 5.17
N VAL A 10 2.25 11.09 5.24
CA VAL A 10 1.31 10.25 4.49
C VAL A 10 0.76 9.17 5.40
N LEU A 11 -0.58 9.08 5.46
CA LEU A 11 -1.28 8.03 6.17
C LEU A 11 -2.06 7.16 5.18
N VAL A 12 -1.74 5.87 5.14
CA VAL A 12 -2.44 4.86 4.33
C VAL A 12 -3.29 3.99 5.24
N ILE A 13 -4.59 3.93 4.96
CA ILE A 13 -5.53 3.09 5.70
C ILE A 13 -5.86 1.86 4.85
N GLY A 14 -5.30 0.72 5.24
CA GLY A 14 -5.48 -0.58 4.59
C GLY A 14 -4.15 -1.18 4.09
N SER A 15 -3.90 -2.45 4.42
CA SER A 15 -2.72 -3.22 4.00
C SER A 15 -2.98 -4.14 2.79
N GLY A 16 -3.93 -3.77 1.93
CA GLY A 16 -4.15 -4.45 0.64
C GLY A 16 -3.07 -4.10 -0.39
N LEU A 17 -3.14 -4.71 -1.58
CA LEU A 17 -2.22 -4.44 -2.68
C LEU A 17 -2.12 -2.94 -2.99
N ALA A 18 -3.26 -2.25 -3.07
CA ALA A 18 -3.31 -0.81 -3.35
C ALA A 18 -2.64 0.02 -2.24
N GLY A 19 -2.93 -0.27 -0.97
CA GLY A 19 -2.38 0.48 0.16
C GLY A 19 -0.87 0.31 0.31
N LEU A 20 -0.38 -0.93 0.26
CA LEU A 20 1.05 -1.19 0.32
C LEU A 20 1.79 -0.61 -0.89
N ARG A 21 1.21 -0.69 -2.09
CA ARG A 21 1.76 -0.08 -3.31
C ARG A 21 1.84 1.44 -3.20
N ALA A 22 0.82 2.09 -2.62
CA ALA A 22 0.78 3.53 -2.39
C ALA A 22 1.82 3.96 -1.35
N ALA A 23 1.90 3.25 -0.21
CA ALA A 23 2.89 3.52 0.83
C ALA A 23 4.33 3.40 0.29
N LEU A 24 4.60 2.35 -0.50
CA LEU A 24 5.88 2.16 -1.16
C LEU A 24 6.19 3.30 -2.14
N GLN A 25 5.23 3.70 -2.98
CA GLN A 25 5.42 4.85 -3.89
C GLN A 25 5.71 6.14 -3.14
N ALA A 26 5.00 6.43 -2.07
CA ALA A 26 5.22 7.63 -1.26
C ALA A 26 6.65 7.64 -0.68
N SER A 27 7.13 6.49 -0.21
CA SER A 27 8.52 6.35 0.24
C SER A 27 9.53 6.54 -0.91
N ILE A 28 9.26 5.99 -2.10
CA ILE A 28 10.17 6.09 -3.25
C ILE A 28 10.27 7.54 -3.76
N ILE A 29 9.13 8.20 -4.00
CA ILE A 29 9.10 9.57 -4.56
C ILE A 29 9.75 10.57 -3.59
N SER A 30 9.64 10.33 -2.28
CA SER A 30 10.26 11.18 -1.27
C SER A 30 11.74 10.85 -1.01
N ASN A 31 12.33 9.85 -1.69
CA ASN A 31 13.65 9.31 -1.36
C ASN A 31 13.79 8.96 0.13
N GLY A 32 12.75 8.36 0.71
CA GLY A 32 12.69 7.96 2.12
C GLY A 32 12.56 9.10 3.12
N LYS A 33 12.36 10.35 2.66
CA LYS A 33 12.24 11.52 3.55
C LYS A 33 10.85 11.64 4.18
N SER A 34 9.81 11.15 3.52
CA SER A 34 8.45 11.23 4.06
C SER A 34 8.22 10.17 5.12
N ARG A 35 7.66 10.57 6.26
CA ARG A 35 7.21 9.66 7.30
C ARG A 35 5.87 9.08 6.89
N VAL A 36 5.87 7.83 6.42
CA VAL A 36 4.68 7.11 5.95
C VAL A 36 4.18 6.14 7.01
N ALA A 37 2.89 6.20 7.34
CA ALA A 37 2.21 5.23 8.20
C ALA A 37 1.25 4.36 7.38
N VAL A 38 1.22 3.06 7.68
CA VAL A 38 0.19 2.13 7.19
C VAL A 38 -0.59 1.62 8.40
N ILE A 39 -1.89 1.88 8.44
CA ILE A 39 -2.80 1.37 9.45
C ILE A 39 -3.65 0.26 8.83
N SER A 40 -3.75 -0.87 9.51
CA SER A 40 -4.63 -1.96 9.08
C SER A 40 -5.45 -2.47 10.26
N LYS A 41 -6.73 -2.78 9.99
CA LYS A 41 -7.61 -3.48 10.94
C LYS A 41 -7.17 -4.93 11.15
N LEU A 42 -6.52 -5.51 10.15
CA LEU A 42 -6.09 -6.91 10.14
C LEU A 42 -4.56 -6.96 10.23
N GLN A 43 -4.03 -8.15 10.53
CA GLN A 43 -2.60 -8.41 10.33
C GLN A 43 -2.23 -8.11 8.87
N VAL A 44 -1.08 -7.46 8.65
CA VAL A 44 -0.68 -6.88 7.36
C VAL A 44 -0.89 -7.84 6.17
N MET A 45 -0.56 -9.12 6.33
CA MET A 45 -0.64 -10.16 5.30
C MET A 45 -1.99 -10.87 5.20
N ARG A 46 -3.02 -10.41 5.93
CA ARG A 46 -4.38 -10.96 5.89
C ARG A 46 -5.40 -10.03 5.22
N SER A 47 -4.94 -9.15 4.34
CA SER A 47 -5.88 -8.41 3.48
C SER A 47 -6.54 -9.38 2.49
N HIS A 48 -7.78 -9.10 2.08
CA HIS A 48 -8.51 -9.95 1.13
C HIS A 48 -7.81 -10.11 -0.23
N SER A 49 -6.90 -9.19 -0.57
CA SER A 49 -6.06 -9.33 -1.75
C SER A 49 -5.21 -10.61 -1.75
N VAL A 50 -4.97 -11.24 -0.60
CA VAL A 50 -4.25 -12.52 -0.50
C VAL A 50 -5.01 -13.68 -1.15
N ALA A 51 -6.33 -13.57 -1.28
CA ALA A 51 -7.19 -14.59 -1.87
C ALA A 51 -7.36 -14.42 -3.39
N ALA A 52 -6.60 -13.54 -4.04
CA ALA A 52 -6.66 -13.35 -5.49
C ALA A 52 -5.97 -14.50 -6.22
N GLU A 53 -6.69 -15.20 -7.12
CA GLU A 53 -6.19 -16.41 -7.79
C GLU A 53 -5.91 -16.22 -9.29
N GLY A 54 -6.73 -15.41 -9.98
CA GLY A 54 -6.68 -15.30 -11.45
C GLY A 54 -5.50 -14.49 -12.03
N GLY A 55 -4.71 -13.82 -11.19
CA GLY A 55 -3.63 -12.92 -11.61
C GLY A 55 -4.10 -11.52 -11.99
N THR A 56 -3.18 -10.68 -12.51
CA THR A 56 -3.46 -9.32 -12.96
C THR A 56 -3.25 -9.22 -14.47
N SER A 57 -4.28 -8.81 -15.20
CA SER A 57 -4.19 -8.62 -16.65
C SER A 57 -3.28 -7.45 -17.02
N ALA A 58 -2.40 -7.65 -18.01
CA ALA A 58 -1.56 -6.61 -18.60
C ALA A 58 -1.17 -7.00 -20.03
N VAL A 59 -0.92 -6.02 -20.91
CA VAL A 59 -0.32 -6.26 -22.23
C VAL A 59 1.19 -6.28 -22.06
N LEU A 60 1.78 -7.48 -22.05
CA LEU A 60 3.23 -7.66 -21.89
C LEU A 60 3.97 -7.73 -23.24
N ARG A 61 3.25 -8.01 -24.33
CA ARG A 61 3.77 -8.15 -25.70
C ARG A 61 2.88 -7.33 -26.65
N PRO A 62 3.07 -6.00 -26.69
CA PRO A 62 2.25 -5.11 -27.52
C PRO A 62 2.46 -5.34 -29.03
N ASP A 63 3.54 -6.02 -29.40
CA ASP A 63 3.90 -6.43 -30.76
C ASP A 63 3.20 -7.71 -31.25
N GLU A 64 2.58 -8.48 -30.35
CA GLU A 64 1.83 -9.71 -30.66
C GLU A 64 0.30 -9.51 -30.68
N SER A 65 -0.15 -8.25 -30.63
CA SER A 65 -1.58 -7.86 -30.53
C SER A 65 -2.22 -7.61 -31.89
#